data_AF-A0A2P5PA11-F1
#
_entry.id   AF-A0A2P5PA11-F1
#
_cell.length_a   1.000
_cell.length_b   1.000
_cell.length_c   1.000
_cell.angle_alpha   90.00
_cell.angle_beta   90.00
_cell.angle_gamma   90.00
#
_symmetry.space_group_name_H-M   'P 1'
#
loop_
_entity.id
_entity.type
_entity.pdbx_description
1 polymer ?
#
loop_
_entity_poly.entity_id
_entity_poly.type
_entity_poly.pdbx_seq_one_letter_code
_entity_poly.pdbx_strand_id
1 'polypeptide(L)'
;MKTVIVNIAKASVRVMEIVNEARISKIEYVACKWCGSQDVKKNGHKREIQQWLCAKCGRTFQNNACLPHDKYTPEDIASAVYQYYTGSSLADIRGEIKQKTGREPSDPAILQWIKKATEAALDSTRNDKPNIGDTVAADETVIKVSGKKYWCVVVVDPISKYVLSAYLSRARTARAIQLAFEQAKLKMTKPPKVVISDGYTAYPEMVKMVFGDTTHHIVTKPFEGKNGQSNNVIERFNSTLKEKHKVSRNFKSLATAKMNLLGYVYFYNYLRGHESLDGQTPAAICGLKTPNENWKEVIYSRKPLIQSTIQPVNMGYRKRQSAKVRARKPIATGAMTIRGRR
;
A
#
# COMPACT_ATOMS: atom_id res chain seq x y z
N MET A 1 -18.19 17.72 56.17
CA MET A 1 -16.84 17.08 56.16
C MET A 1 -16.76 15.81 55.31
N LYS A 2 -17.63 14.79 55.48
CA LYS A 2 -17.56 13.53 54.71
C LYS A 2 -17.58 13.70 53.19
N THR A 3 -18.40 14.60 52.66
CA THR A 3 -18.51 14.86 51.20
C THR A 3 -17.25 15.46 50.59
N VAL A 4 -16.52 16.30 51.34
CA VAL A 4 -15.28 16.94 50.88
C VAL A 4 -14.15 15.92 50.76
N ILE A 5 -14.03 15.01 51.73
CA ILE A 5 -13.02 13.95 51.73
C ILE A 5 -13.23 12.98 50.56
N VAL A 6 -14.49 12.61 50.27
CA VAL A 6 -14.84 11.75 49.13
C VAL A 6 -14.49 12.42 47.79
N ASN A 7 -14.71 13.73 47.67
CA ASN A 7 -14.39 14.47 46.45
C ASN A 7 -12.87 14.62 46.24
N ILE A 8 -12.10 14.82 47.31
CA ILE A 8 -10.62 14.86 47.25
C ILE A 8 -10.07 13.49 46.83
N ALA A 9 -10.57 12.39 47.42
CA ALA A 9 -10.15 11.04 47.05
C ALA A 9 -10.46 10.70 45.58
N LYS A 10 -11.64 11.08 45.07
CA LYS A 10 -12.01 10.89 43.65
C LYS A 10 -11.13 11.71 42.70
N ALA A 11 -10.77 12.94 43.07
CA ALA A 11 -9.85 13.76 42.31
C ALA A 11 -8.44 13.14 42.25
N SER A 12 -7.93 12.61 43.38
CA SER A 12 -6.63 11.95 43.44
C SER A 12 -6.55 10.68 42.60
N VAL A 13 -7.62 9.87 42.57
CA VAL A 13 -7.70 8.68 41.69
C VAL A 13 -7.67 9.08 40.22
N ARG A 14 -8.45 10.10 39.84
CA ARG A 14 -8.51 10.59 38.45
C ARG A 14 -7.18 11.18 37.99
N VAL A 15 -6.46 11.88 38.87
CA VAL A 15 -5.10 12.35 38.59
C VAL A 15 -4.13 11.18 38.41
N MET A 16 -4.21 10.14 39.25
CA MET A 16 -3.38 8.94 39.08
C MET A 16 -3.68 8.19 37.78
N GLU A 17 -4.95 8.08 37.38
CA GLU A 17 -5.35 7.48 36.09
C GLU A 17 -4.81 8.28 34.91
N ILE A 18 -4.98 9.60 34.91
CA ILE A 18 -4.44 10.50 33.86
C ILE A 18 -2.91 10.42 33.79
N VAL A 19 -2.23 10.40 34.95
CA VAL A 19 -0.77 10.25 35.01
C VAL A 19 -0.34 8.88 34.50
N ASN A 20 -1.12 7.82 34.75
CA ASN A 20 -0.82 6.48 34.28
C ASN A 20 -1.06 6.33 32.77
N GLU A 21 -2.15 6.88 32.23
CA GLU A 21 -2.40 6.97 30.77
C GLU A 21 -1.30 7.77 30.07
N ALA A 22 -0.87 8.90 30.65
CA ALA A 22 0.25 9.71 30.16
C ALA A 22 1.62 9.03 30.32
N ARG A 23 1.75 8.03 31.20
CA ARG A 23 2.97 7.23 31.39
C ARG A 23 3.00 6.02 30.46
N ILE A 24 1.84 5.42 30.17
CA ILE A 24 1.65 4.37 29.17
C ILE A 24 1.90 4.92 27.75
N SER A 25 1.53 6.18 27.48
CA SER A 25 1.81 6.85 26.20
C SER A 25 3.30 7.13 25.91
N LYS A 26 4.21 6.82 26.84
CA LYS A 26 5.67 6.99 26.70
C LYS A 26 6.47 5.69 26.67
N ILE A 27 5.84 4.51 26.71
CA ILE A 27 6.55 3.27 26.44
C ILE A 27 6.72 3.15 24.92
N GLU A 28 7.87 3.60 24.43
CA GLU A 28 8.27 3.41 23.04
C GLU A 28 8.37 1.91 22.78
N TYR A 29 7.34 1.34 22.13
CA TYR A 29 7.28 -0.09 21.85
C TYR A 29 8.26 -0.43 20.74
N VAL A 30 9.45 -0.89 21.11
CA VAL A 30 10.48 -1.23 20.13
C VAL A 30 10.36 -2.70 19.73
N ALA A 31 9.92 -2.91 18.50
CA ALA A 31 9.92 -4.23 17.87
C ALA A 31 10.97 -4.29 16.76
N CYS A 32 11.61 -5.45 16.61
CA CYS A 32 12.51 -5.70 15.51
C CYS A 32 11.79 -5.56 14.17
N LYS A 33 12.15 -4.55 13.37
CA LYS A 33 11.52 -4.33 12.05
C LYS A 33 11.73 -5.48 11.05
N TRP A 34 12.61 -6.43 11.34
CA TRP A 34 12.89 -7.60 10.50
C TRP A 34 12.01 -8.81 10.82
N CYS A 35 11.78 -9.09 12.11
CA CYS A 35 11.11 -10.32 12.55
C CYS A 35 9.96 -10.09 13.53
N GLY A 36 9.65 -8.84 13.87
CA GLY A 36 8.58 -8.46 14.79
C GLY A 36 8.87 -8.75 16.27
N SER A 37 10.00 -9.39 16.60
CA SER A 37 10.33 -9.73 18.00
C SER A 37 10.48 -8.47 18.85
N GLN A 38 9.90 -8.50 20.05
CA GLN A 38 10.13 -7.51 21.11
C GLN A 38 11.37 -7.83 21.95
N ASP A 39 11.98 -9.00 21.74
CA ASP A 39 13.24 -9.36 22.38
C ASP A 39 14.39 -8.61 21.71
N VAL A 40 14.54 -7.35 22.12
CA VAL A 40 15.49 -6.37 21.57
C VAL A 40 16.22 -5.65 22.70
N LYS A 41 17.51 -5.35 22.48
CA LYS A 41 18.35 -4.59 23.41
C LYS A 41 19.07 -3.45 22.72
N LYS A 42 19.36 -2.37 23.47
CA LYS A 42 20.17 -1.25 22.98
C LYS A 42 21.57 -1.75 22.57
N ASN A 43 22.06 -1.30 21.41
CA ASN A 43 23.30 -1.75 20.79
C ASN A 43 24.15 -0.57 20.26
N GLY A 44 24.42 0.42 21.12
CA GLY A 44 25.20 1.61 20.77
C GLY A 44 24.45 2.64 19.91
N HIS A 45 25.19 3.60 19.36
CA HIS A 45 24.66 4.71 18.57
C HIS A 45 25.37 4.80 17.22
N LYS A 46 24.67 5.25 16.18
CA LYS A 46 25.25 5.55 14.86
C LYS A 46 24.71 6.89 14.39
N ARG A 47 25.61 7.86 14.17
CA ARG A 47 25.23 9.26 13.82
C ARG A 47 24.15 9.78 14.79
N GLU A 48 24.42 9.63 16.08
CA GLU A 48 23.54 10.04 17.20
C GLU A 48 22.21 9.28 17.32
N ILE A 49 21.91 8.34 16.41
CA ILE A 49 20.69 7.53 16.45
C ILE A 49 20.95 6.21 17.20
N GLN A 50 20.13 5.92 18.20
CA GLN A 50 20.13 4.66 18.96
C GLN A 50 19.97 3.45 18.02
N GLN A 51 20.88 2.49 18.14
CA GLN A 51 20.79 1.18 17.48
C GLN A 51 20.22 0.14 18.46
N TRP A 52 19.51 -0.84 17.92
CA TRP A 52 18.90 -1.95 18.64
C TRP A 52 19.36 -3.27 18.04
N LEU A 53 19.67 -4.27 18.86
CA LEU A 53 19.97 -5.63 18.43
C LEU A 53 18.80 -6.53 18.80
N CYS A 54 18.27 -7.26 17.83
CA CYS A 54 17.25 -8.27 18.08
C CYS A 54 17.90 -9.58 18.51
N ALA A 55 17.50 -10.12 19.67
CA ALA A 55 17.99 -11.40 20.16
C ALA A 55 17.48 -12.59 19.33
N LYS A 56 16.27 -12.49 18.75
CA LYS A 56 15.67 -13.55 17.93
C LYS A 56 16.37 -13.75 16.59
N CYS A 57 16.66 -12.67 15.86
CA CYS A 57 17.22 -12.77 14.49
C CYS A 57 18.66 -12.27 14.37
N GLY A 58 19.28 -11.80 15.46
CA GLY A 58 20.65 -11.30 15.49
C GLY A 58 20.90 -10.01 14.72
N ARG A 59 19.86 -9.37 14.15
CA ARG A 59 20.02 -8.17 13.32
C ARG A 59 19.99 -6.90 14.15
N THR A 60 20.88 -5.97 13.79
CA THR A 60 20.86 -4.59 14.29
C THR A 60 19.90 -3.74 13.47
N PHE A 61 19.18 -2.82 14.11
CA PHE A 61 18.22 -1.92 13.46
C PHE A 61 18.06 -0.59 14.22
N GLN A 62 17.46 0.40 13.55
CA GLN A 62 16.99 1.64 14.16
C GLN A 62 15.49 1.55 14.40
N ASN A 63 15.01 2.07 15.53
CA ASN A 63 13.57 2.21 15.80
C ASN A 63 13.00 3.42 15.05
N ASN A 64 12.95 3.34 13.73
CA ASN A 64 12.60 4.46 12.86
C ASN A 64 11.25 4.29 12.13
N ALA A 65 10.42 3.34 12.59
CA ALA A 65 9.16 2.92 11.94
C ALA A 65 9.26 2.51 10.45
N CYS A 66 10.47 2.44 9.87
CA CYS A 66 10.69 2.09 8.48
C CYS A 66 10.68 0.57 8.28
N LEU A 67 10.43 0.12 7.05
CA LEU A 67 10.61 -1.28 6.68
C LEU A 67 12.10 -1.71 6.77
N PRO A 68 12.35 -3.03 6.82
CA PRO A 68 13.63 -3.63 6.46
C PRO A 68 14.33 -2.93 5.29
N HIS A 69 15.60 -2.56 5.48
CA HIS A 69 16.45 -1.85 4.49
C HIS A 69 16.00 -0.44 4.08
N ASP A 70 14.83 0.04 4.47
CA ASP A 70 14.34 1.37 4.10
C ASP A 70 14.74 2.46 5.10
N LYS A 71 14.82 3.69 4.57
CA LYS A 71 15.14 4.93 5.30
C LYS A 71 13.92 5.83 5.52
N TYR A 72 12.80 5.48 4.88
CA TYR A 72 11.54 6.22 4.87
C TYR A 72 10.43 5.32 5.39
N THR A 73 9.43 5.93 6.02
CA THR A 73 8.31 5.20 6.60
C THR A 73 7.41 4.63 5.49
N PRO A 74 6.65 3.54 5.75
CA PRO A 74 5.63 3.06 4.81
C PRO A 74 4.65 4.15 4.37
N GLU A 75 4.34 5.10 5.25
CA GLU A 75 3.49 6.25 4.98
C GLU A 75 4.12 7.20 3.95
N ASP A 76 5.41 7.52 4.10
CA ASP A 76 6.14 8.35 3.12
C ASP A 76 6.22 7.67 1.77
N ILE A 77 6.52 6.36 1.77
CA ILE A 77 6.60 5.57 0.54
C ILE A 77 5.22 5.49 -0.13
N ALA A 78 4.15 5.23 0.62
CA ALA A 78 2.80 5.17 0.10
C ALA A 78 2.35 6.51 -0.50
N SER A 79 2.66 7.62 0.19
CA SER A 79 2.42 8.98 -0.31
C SER A 79 3.13 9.21 -1.64
N ALA A 80 4.41 8.84 -1.73
CA ALA A 80 5.20 8.98 -2.96
C ALA A 80 4.59 8.19 -4.13
N VAL A 81 4.16 6.95 -3.88
CA VAL A 81 3.52 6.09 -4.89
C VAL A 81 2.16 6.65 -5.31
N TYR A 82 1.36 7.12 -4.36
CA TYR A 82 0.08 7.77 -4.64
C TYR A 82 0.27 9.01 -5.53
N GLN A 83 1.14 9.94 -5.12
CA GLN A 83 1.47 11.15 -5.88
C GLN A 83 1.97 10.83 -7.30
N TYR A 84 2.80 9.80 -7.43
CA TYR A 84 3.26 9.35 -8.75
C TYR A 84 2.10 8.87 -9.64
N TYR A 85 1.14 8.13 -9.07
CA TYR A 85 0.00 7.62 -9.84
C TYR A 85 -1.09 8.66 -10.09
N THR A 86 -1.17 9.71 -9.27
CA THR A 86 -2.05 10.87 -9.49
C THR A 86 -1.45 11.94 -10.40
N GLY A 87 -0.13 11.90 -10.66
CA GLY A 87 0.50 12.67 -11.73
C GLY A 87 1.60 13.63 -11.32
N SER A 88 2.07 13.62 -10.08
CA SER A 88 3.21 14.43 -9.64
C SER A 88 4.51 14.01 -10.33
N SER A 89 5.40 14.97 -10.59
CA SER A 89 6.75 14.67 -11.06
C SER A 89 7.62 14.09 -9.94
N LEU A 90 8.74 13.44 -10.29
CA LEU A 90 9.68 12.98 -9.27
C LEU A 90 10.26 14.16 -8.46
N ALA A 91 10.39 15.33 -9.07
CA ALA A 91 10.87 16.53 -8.39
C ALA A 91 9.86 17.01 -7.33
N ASP A 92 8.57 17.01 -7.65
CA ASP A 92 7.51 17.39 -6.71
C ASP A 92 7.47 16.42 -5.52
N ILE A 93 7.55 15.11 -5.80
CA ILE A 93 7.58 14.06 -4.78
C ILE A 93 8.79 14.21 -3.85
N ARG A 94 10.00 14.47 -4.41
CA ARG A 94 11.20 14.75 -3.59
C ARG A 94 11.00 15.98 -2.72
N GLY A 95 10.43 17.05 -3.29
CA GLY A 95 10.17 18.31 -2.61
C GLY A 95 9.24 18.15 -1.42
N GLU A 96 8.13 17.42 -1.58
CA GLU A 96 7.18 17.13 -0.50
C GLU A 96 7.85 16.31 0.61
N ILE A 97 8.53 15.22 0.27
CA ILE A 97 9.22 14.37 1.26
C ILE A 97 10.31 15.15 2.01
N LYS A 98 11.04 16.03 1.32
CA LYS A 98 12.06 16.91 1.94
C LYS A 98 11.44 17.88 2.93
N GLN A 99 10.33 18.52 2.58
CA GLN A 99 9.61 19.44 3.47
C GLN A 99 9.09 18.71 4.71
N LYS A 100 8.56 17.49 4.54
CA LYS A 100 8.00 16.69 5.63
C LYS A 100 9.06 16.09 6.56
N THR A 101 10.17 15.60 6.00
CA THR A 101 11.12 14.73 6.73
C THR A 101 12.51 15.35 6.92
N GLY A 102 12.79 16.50 6.29
CA GLY A 102 14.13 17.08 6.20
C GLY A 102 15.12 16.26 5.35
N ARG A 103 14.67 15.16 4.74
CA ARG A 103 15.50 14.24 3.93
C ARG A 103 14.99 14.18 2.51
N GLU A 104 15.91 14.18 1.55
CA GLU A 104 15.55 14.13 0.14
C GLU A 104 15.89 12.75 -0.46
N PRO A 105 14.89 11.97 -0.91
CA PRO A 105 15.15 10.69 -1.57
C PRO A 105 15.69 10.90 -2.98
N SER A 106 16.47 9.95 -3.48
CA SER A 106 16.92 9.98 -4.88
C SER A 106 15.84 9.45 -5.83
N ASP A 107 15.85 9.89 -7.09
CA ASP A 107 14.93 9.39 -8.12
C ASP A 107 14.92 7.86 -8.28
N PRO A 108 16.09 7.18 -8.31
CA PRO A 108 16.11 5.74 -8.33
C PRO A 108 15.42 5.09 -7.12
N ALA A 109 15.49 5.72 -5.93
CA ALA A 109 14.82 5.20 -4.73
C ALA A 109 13.28 5.29 -4.89
N ILE A 110 12.76 6.44 -5.33
CA ILE A 110 11.31 6.62 -5.59
C ILE A 110 10.84 5.63 -6.65
N LEU A 111 11.56 5.50 -7.77
CA LEU A 111 11.22 4.56 -8.84
C LEU A 111 11.25 3.11 -8.36
N GLN A 112 12.17 2.76 -7.46
CA GLN A 112 12.22 1.44 -6.85
C GLN A 112 11.01 1.20 -5.93
N TRP A 113 10.55 2.20 -5.19
CA TRP A 113 9.34 2.11 -4.39
C TRP A 113 8.10 1.86 -5.25
N ILE A 114 7.93 2.64 -6.32
CA ILE A 114 6.83 2.48 -7.29
C ILE A 114 6.85 1.07 -7.89
N LYS A 115 8.02 0.59 -8.31
CA LYS A 115 8.19 -0.77 -8.84
C LYS A 115 7.73 -1.83 -7.83
N LYS A 116 8.27 -1.77 -6.61
CA LYS A 116 7.97 -2.73 -5.54
C LYS A 116 6.49 -2.75 -5.16
N ALA A 117 5.87 -1.56 -5.06
CA ALA A 117 4.45 -1.43 -4.75
C ALA A 117 3.58 -1.98 -5.89
N THR A 118 3.95 -1.70 -7.14
CA THR A 118 3.26 -2.24 -8.32
C THR A 118 3.32 -3.75 -8.39
N GLU A 119 4.50 -4.35 -8.18
CA GLU A 119 4.66 -5.80 -8.16
C GLU A 119 3.75 -6.45 -7.11
N ALA A 120 3.73 -5.90 -5.88
CA ALA A 120 2.87 -6.40 -4.81
C ALA A 120 1.37 -6.27 -5.13
N ALA A 121 0.97 -5.14 -5.71
CA ALA A 121 -0.39 -4.86 -6.13
C ALA A 121 -0.89 -5.82 -7.23
N LEU A 122 -0.04 -6.09 -8.22
CA LEU A 122 -0.36 -7.01 -9.30
C LEU A 122 -0.42 -8.46 -8.80
N ASP A 123 0.47 -8.85 -7.89
CA ASP A 123 0.42 -10.19 -7.29
C ASP A 123 -0.82 -10.38 -6.41
N SER A 124 -1.26 -9.35 -5.68
CA SER A 124 -2.47 -9.44 -4.83
C SER A 124 -3.79 -9.55 -5.59
N THR A 125 -3.81 -9.21 -6.88
CA THR A 125 -5.02 -9.18 -7.74
C THR A 125 -4.91 -10.08 -8.97
N ARG A 126 -3.86 -10.91 -9.04
CA ARG A 126 -3.55 -11.77 -10.19
C ARG A 126 -4.72 -12.68 -10.61
N ASN A 127 -5.46 -13.18 -9.63
CA ASN A 127 -6.51 -14.19 -9.82
C ASN A 127 -7.91 -13.59 -9.80
N ASP A 128 -8.04 -12.27 -9.73
CA ASP A 128 -9.34 -11.61 -9.60
C ASP A 128 -10.16 -11.75 -10.89
N LYS A 129 -11.43 -12.11 -10.70
CA LYS A 129 -12.43 -12.29 -11.76
C LYS A 129 -13.56 -11.29 -11.54
N PRO A 130 -13.45 -10.05 -12.06
CA PRO A 130 -14.50 -9.04 -11.90
C PRO A 130 -15.82 -9.52 -12.53
N ASN A 131 -16.94 -9.26 -11.86
CA ASN A 131 -18.25 -9.38 -12.49
C ASN A 131 -18.44 -8.20 -13.46
N ILE A 132 -18.28 -8.46 -14.75
CA ILE A 132 -18.43 -7.46 -15.81
C ILE A 132 -19.76 -7.64 -16.56
N GLY A 133 -20.23 -6.56 -17.19
CA GLY A 133 -21.38 -6.60 -18.08
C GLY A 133 -21.18 -7.44 -19.35
N ASP A 134 -22.23 -7.53 -20.16
CA ASP A 134 -22.20 -8.21 -21.46
C ASP A 134 -21.53 -7.37 -22.57
N THR A 135 -21.13 -6.15 -22.28
CA THR A 135 -20.52 -5.20 -23.22
C THR A 135 -19.15 -4.77 -22.73
N VAL A 136 -18.16 -4.72 -23.63
CA VAL A 136 -16.86 -4.10 -23.37
C VAL A 136 -16.53 -3.08 -24.46
N ALA A 137 -15.80 -2.03 -24.10
CA ALA A 137 -15.28 -1.03 -25.03
C ALA A 137 -13.76 -1.19 -25.20
N ALA A 138 -13.27 -0.95 -26.41
CA ALA A 138 -11.86 -1.00 -26.75
C ALA A 138 -11.45 0.19 -27.61
N ASP A 139 -10.28 0.75 -27.31
CA ASP A 139 -9.74 1.92 -28.01
C ASP A 139 -8.20 1.86 -28.00
N GLU A 140 -7.59 2.40 -29.05
CA GLU A 140 -6.14 2.53 -29.18
C GLU A 140 -5.69 3.96 -28.92
N THR A 141 -4.66 4.10 -28.10
CA THR A 141 -4.12 5.40 -27.78
C THR A 141 -2.61 5.44 -27.86
N VAL A 142 -2.06 6.58 -28.27
CA VAL A 142 -0.61 6.76 -28.37
C VAL A 142 -0.05 7.28 -27.05
N ILE A 143 0.94 6.57 -26.51
CA ILE A 143 1.73 6.95 -25.34
C ILE A 143 3.16 7.25 -25.79
N LYS A 144 3.75 8.35 -25.28
CA LYS A 144 5.15 8.69 -25.53
C LYS A 144 6.02 8.17 -24.39
N VAL A 145 7.07 7.44 -24.73
CA VAL A 145 8.05 6.85 -23.79
C VAL A 145 9.44 7.23 -24.30
N SER A 146 10.17 8.07 -23.54
CA SER A 146 11.45 8.65 -23.94
C SER A 146 11.44 9.20 -25.38
N GLY A 147 10.44 10.01 -25.71
CA GLY A 147 10.27 10.62 -27.03
C GLY A 147 9.75 9.70 -28.14
N LYS A 148 9.74 8.38 -27.93
CA LYS A 148 9.24 7.41 -28.91
C LYS A 148 7.74 7.14 -28.71
N LYS A 149 7.00 7.00 -29.82
CA LYS A 149 5.57 6.67 -29.80
C LYS A 149 5.39 5.17 -29.59
N TYR A 150 4.44 4.81 -28.74
CA TYR A 150 3.96 3.45 -28.50
C TYR A 150 2.44 3.43 -28.55
N TRP A 151 1.87 2.31 -28.95
CA TRP A 151 0.44 2.12 -29.07
C TRP A 151 -0.07 1.30 -27.89
N CYS A 152 -1.04 1.84 -27.16
CA CYS A 152 -1.70 1.20 -26.04
C CYS A 152 -3.13 0.87 -26.42
N VAL A 153 -3.47 -0.42 -26.45
CA VAL A 153 -4.85 -0.88 -26.65
C VAL A 153 -5.46 -1.11 -25.27
N VAL A 154 -6.53 -0.40 -24.95
CA VAL A 154 -7.24 -0.50 -23.68
C VAL A 154 -8.56 -1.23 -23.91
N VAL A 155 -8.93 -2.10 -22.98
CA VAL A 155 -10.23 -2.78 -22.96
C VAL A 155 -10.87 -2.53 -21.59
N VAL A 156 -12.09 -2.03 -21.57
CA VAL A 156 -12.80 -1.58 -20.37
C VAL A 156 -14.25 -2.04 -20.40
N ASP A 157 -14.82 -2.40 -19.25
CA ASP A 157 -16.28 -2.48 -19.11
C ASP A 157 -16.83 -1.04 -18.94
N PRO A 158 -17.64 -0.52 -19.88
CA PRO A 158 -18.09 0.87 -19.85
C PRO A 158 -19.02 1.20 -18.66
N ILE A 159 -19.68 0.21 -18.05
CA ILE A 159 -20.59 0.43 -16.93
C ILE A 159 -19.81 0.52 -15.62
N SER A 160 -19.09 -0.56 -15.26
CA SER A 160 -18.28 -0.59 -14.03
C SER A 160 -17.01 0.25 -14.11
N LYS A 161 -16.61 0.65 -15.33
CA LYS A 161 -15.33 1.30 -15.67
C LYS A 161 -14.12 0.40 -15.43
N TYR A 162 -14.32 -0.88 -15.13
CA TYR A 162 -13.22 -1.76 -14.81
C TYR A 162 -12.34 -2.00 -16.04
N VAL A 163 -11.06 -1.61 -15.94
CA VAL A 163 -10.08 -1.79 -17.02
C VAL A 163 -9.61 -3.25 -17.01
N LEU A 164 -10.05 -4.00 -18.00
CA LEU A 164 -9.73 -5.41 -18.18
C LEU A 164 -8.29 -5.59 -18.65
N SER A 165 -7.85 -4.77 -19.61
CA SER A 165 -6.46 -4.82 -20.10
C SER A 165 -5.99 -3.47 -20.62
N ALA A 166 -4.68 -3.23 -20.54
CA ALA A 166 -3.99 -2.13 -21.20
C ALA A 166 -2.69 -2.65 -21.81
N TYR A 167 -2.72 -2.97 -23.10
CA TYR A 167 -1.61 -3.63 -23.79
C TYR A 167 -0.75 -2.62 -24.56
N LEU A 168 0.52 -2.48 -24.15
CA LEU A 168 1.48 -1.55 -24.76
C LEU A 168 2.36 -2.25 -25.80
N SER A 169 2.39 -1.69 -27.00
CA SER A 169 3.07 -2.21 -28.19
C SER A 169 3.88 -1.12 -28.91
N ARG A 170 4.86 -1.52 -29.73
CA ARG A 170 5.68 -0.60 -30.53
C ARG A 170 4.95 -0.07 -31.77
N ALA A 171 3.99 -0.83 -32.29
CA ALA A 171 3.32 -0.56 -33.55
C ALA A 171 1.83 -0.85 -33.42
N ARG A 172 1.01 -0.06 -34.12
CA ARG A 172 -0.43 -0.32 -34.27
C ARG A 172 -0.61 -1.52 -35.18
N THR A 173 -1.04 -2.65 -34.62
CA THR A 173 -1.16 -3.92 -35.35
C THR A 173 -2.38 -4.69 -34.87
N ALA A 174 -2.97 -5.50 -35.74
CA ALA A 174 -4.02 -6.45 -35.38
C ALA A 174 -3.57 -7.37 -34.21
N ARG A 175 -2.30 -7.81 -34.23
CA ARG A 175 -1.72 -8.62 -33.14
C ARG A 175 -1.72 -7.90 -31.79
N ALA A 176 -1.54 -6.58 -31.76
CA ALA A 176 -1.62 -5.83 -30.50
C ALA A 176 -3.06 -5.80 -29.94
N ILE A 177 -4.05 -5.69 -30.82
CA ILE A 177 -5.48 -5.76 -30.46
C ILE A 177 -5.83 -7.17 -29.95
N GLN A 178 -5.41 -8.20 -30.68
CA GLN A 178 -5.57 -9.60 -30.27
C GLN A 178 -5.02 -9.85 -28.87
N LEU A 179 -3.78 -9.42 -28.60
CA LEU A 179 -3.13 -9.60 -27.30
C LEU A 179 -3.85 -8.83 -26.18
N ALA A 180 -4.41 -7.65 -26.47
CA ALA A 180 -5.24 -6.93 -25.52
C ALA A 180 -6.52 -7.71 -25.19
N PHE A 181 -7.21 -8.23 -26.20
CA PHE A 181 -8.40 -9.06 -25.99
C PHE A 181 -8.10 -10.37 -25.28
N GLU A 182 -6.99 -11.05 -25.60
CA GLU A 182 -6.54 -12.26 -24.89
C GLU A 182 -6.31 -11.94 -23.41
N GLN A 183 -5.63 -10.83 -23.10
CA GLN A 183 -5.43 -10.39 -21.71
C GLN A 183 -6.74 -10.03 -21.00
N ALA A 184 -7.67 -9.39 -21.69
CA ALA A 184 -8.99 -9.07 -21.14
C ALA A 184 -9.77 -10.36 -20.84
N LYS A 185 -9.80 -11.32 -21.77
CA LYS A 185 -10.47 -12.62 -21.65
C LYS A 185 -9.99 -13.41 -20.44
N LEU A 186 -8.69 -13.33 -20.10
CA LEU A 186 -8.14 -13.97 -18.89
C LEU A 186 -8.76 -13.47 -17.59
N LYS A 187 -9.40 -12.30 -17.55
CA LYS A 187 -10.11 -11.78 -16.36
C LYS A 187 -11.61 -12.07 -16.38
N MET A 188 -12.15 -12.49 -17.52
CA MET A 188 -13.57 -12.74 -17.68
C MET A 188 -13.94 -14.16 -17.25
N THR A 189 -15.20 -14.34 -16.87
CA THR A 189 -15.83 -15.66 -16.65
C THR A 189 -16.54 -16.17 -17.91
N LYS A 190 -17.02 -15.24 -18.75
CA LYS A 190 -17.70 -15.50 -20.04
C LYS A 190 -17.26 -14.46 -21.07
N PRO A 191 -17.26 -14.77 -22.38
CA PRO A 191 -17.03 -13.77 -23.41
C PRO A 191 -18.12 -12.68 -23.36
N PRO A 192 -17.81 -11.43 -23.75
CA PRO A 192 -18.82 -10.39 -23.90
C PRO A 192 -19.75 -10.73 -25.06
N LYS A 193 -21.00 -10.27 -25.01
CA LYS A 193 -21.92 -10.32 -26.14
C LYS A 193 -21.61 -9.23 -27.16
N VAL A 194 -21.10 -8.09 -26.70
CA VAL A 194 -20.82 -6.92 -27.54
C VAL A 194 -19.42 -6.37 -27.24
N VAL A 195 -18.64 -6.14 -28.29
CA VAL A 195 -17.42 -5.33 -28.25
C VAL A 195 -17.67 -4.05 -29.01
N ILE A 196 -17.40 -2.92 -28.37
CA ILE A 196 -17.53 -1.58 -28.95
C ILE A 196 -16.13 -1.04 -29.21
N SER A 197 -15.86 -0.55 -30.41
CA SER A 197 -14.60 0.15 -30.71
C SER A 197 -14.74 1.11 -31.88
N ASP A 198 -13.68 1.85 -32.16
CA ASP A 198 -13.57 2.61 -33.40
C ASP A 198 -13.53 1.71 -34.64
N GLY A 199 -13.75 2.31 -35.81
CA GLY A 199 -13.87 1.65 -37.10
C GLY A 199 -12.56 1.10 -37.70
N TYR A 200 -11.56 0.79 -36.89
CA TYR A 200 -10.34 0.17 -37.40
C TYR A 200 -10.63 -1.26 -37.88
N THR A 201 -10.26 -1.54 -39.14
CA THR A 201 -10.67 -2.76 -39.87
C THR A 201 -10.19 -4.06 -39.24
N ALA A 202 -9.20 -4.03 -38.35
CA ALA A 202 -8.71 -5.20 -37.64
C ALA A 202 -9.65 -5.69 -36.52
N TYR A 203 -10.51 -4.83 -35.97
CA TYR A 203 -11.34 -5.19 -34.81
C TYR A 203 -12.29 -6.37 -35.06
N PRO A 204 -13.10 -6.40 -36.14
CA PRO A 204 -14.05 -7.49 -36.37
C PRO A 204 -13.39 -8.88 -36.35
N GLU A 205 -12.24 -9.01 -37.04
CA GLU A 205 -11.50 -10.26 -37.12
C GLU A 205 -10.94 -10.67 -35.74
N MET A 206 -10.35 -9.72 -35.00
CA MET A 206 -9.76 -10.00 -33.68
C MET A 206 -10.82 -10.31 -32.62
N VAL A 207 -11.99 -9.66 -32.68
CA VAL A 207 -13.15 -9.97 -31.81
C VAL A 207 -13.59 -11.40 -32.05
N LYS A 208 -13.81 -11.78 -33.32
CA LYS A 208 -14.21 -13.14 -33.70
C LYS A 208 -13.17 -14.17 -33.23
N MET A 209 -11.89 -13.91 -33.47
CA MET A 209 -10.79 -14.81 -33.11
C MET A 209 -10.68 -15.06 -31.59
N VAL A 210 -10.88 -14.02 -30.77
CA VAL A 210 -10.66 -14.13 -29.31
C VAL A 210 -11.93 -14.48 -28.55
N PHE A 211 -13.07 -13.90 -28.90
CA PHE A 211 -14.33 -14.06 -28.17
C PHE A 211 -15.33 -15.01 -28.85
N GLY A 212 -15.12 -15.33 -30.13
CA GLY A 212 -15.95 -16.24 -30.91
C GLY A 212 -17.06 -15.55 -31.70
N ASP A 213 -17.76 -16.34 -32.51
CA ASP A 213 -18.74 -15.87 -33.50
C ASP A 213 -20.02 -15.29 -32.88
N THR A 214 -20.28 -15.60 -31.61
CA THR A 214 -21.44 -15.08 -30.85
C THR A 214 -21.22 -13.68 -30.31
N THR A 215 -20.00 -13.14 -30.37
CA THR A 215 -19.68 -11.79 -29.92
C THR A 215 -19.82 -10.81 -31.08
N HIS A 216 -20.73 -9.87 -30.96
CA HIS A 216 -20.95 -8.85 -31.98
C HIS A 216 -20.00 -7.67 -31.79
N HIS A 217 -19.39 -7.23 -32.89
CA HIS A 217 -18.62 -5.99 -32.92
C HIS A 217 -19.51 -4.83 -33.39
N ILE A 218 -19.49 -3.73 -32.63
CA ILE A 218 -20.19 -2.50 -32.97
C ILE A 218 -19.15 -1.39 -33.11
N VAL A 219 -19.17 -0.72 -34.26
CA VAL A 219 -18.36 0.47 -34.49
C VAL A 219 -19.05 1.67 -33.86
N THR A 220 -18.37 2.37 -32.95
CA THR A 220 -18.87 3.64 -32.39
C THR A 220 -18.98 4.70 -33.48
N LYS A 221 -20.18 5.28 -33.63
CA LYS A 221 -20.36 6.51 -34.39
C LYS A 221 -20.27 7.71 -33.46
N PRO A 222 -19.73 8.84 -33.91
CA PRO A 222 -19.85 10.10 -33.18
C PRO A 222 -21.33 10.39 -32.90
N PHE A 223 -21.70 10.68 -31.64
CA PHE A 223 -23.01 11.20 -31.19
C PHE A 223 -24.19 10.24 -30.91
N GLU A 224 -24.10 8.90 -31.07
CA GLU A 224 -25.22 7.97 -30.79
C GLU A 224 -25.30 7.43 -29.34
N GLY A 225 -24.50 7.99 -28.42
CA GLY A 225 -24.30 7.45 -27.06
C GLY A 225 -25.44 7.68 -26.05
N LYS A 226 -26.68 7.23 -26.32
CA LYS A 226 -27.78 7.27 -25.34
C LYS A 226 -28.06 5.96 -24.59
N ASN A 227 -27.50 4.81 -25.03
CA ASN A 227 -27.84 3.48 -24.46
C ASN A 227 -26.61 2.67 -23.99
N GLY A 228 -25.65 3.28 -23.29
CA GLY A 228 -24.46 2.55 -22.79
C GLY A 228 -23.42 2.17 -23.86
N GLN A 229 -23.64 2.60 -25.10
CA GLN A 229 -22.71 2.47 -26.24
C GLN A 229 -21.79 3.68 -26.39
N SER A 230 -21.30 4.21 -25.27
CA SER A 230 -20.54 5.45 -25.25
C SER A 230 -19.04 5.20 -25.06
N ASN A 231 -18.25 5.65 -26.03
CA ASN A 231 -16.78 5.62 -25.97
C ASN A 231 -16.21 6.62 -24.93
N ASN A 232 -17.06 7.43 -24.30
CA ASN A 232 -16.64 8.50 -23.40
C ASN A 232 -15.82 8.00 -22.20
N VAL A 233 -16.12 6.79 -21.70
CA VAL A 233 -15.38 6.21 -20.55
C VAL A 233 -13.94 5.91 -20.93
N ILE A 234 -13.72 5.27 -22.08
CA ILE A 234 -12.38 4.92 -22.54
C ILE A 234 -11.63 6.15 -23.05
N GLU A 235 -12.31 7.11 -23.68
CA GLU A 235 -11.72 8.40 -24.08
C GLU A 235 -11.22 9.20 -22.86
N ARG A 236 -12.02 9.25 -21.79
CA ARG A 236 -11.62 9.89 -20.53
C ARG A 236 -10.45 9.17 -19.88
N PHE A 237 -10.48 7.83 -19.85
CA PHE A 237 -9.35 7.04 -19.37
C PHE A 237 -8.07 7.33 -20.16
N ASN A 238 -8.15 7.29 -21.50
CA ASN A 238 -7.04 7.52 -22.40
C ASN A 238 -6.48 8.94 -22.28
N SER A 239 -7.34 9.93 -22.06
CA SER A 239 -6.93 11.32 -21.81
C SER A 239 -6.15 11.45 -20.50
N THR A 240 -6.66 10.91 -19.39
CA THR A 240 -5.94 10.91 -18.10
C THR A 240 -4.63 10.13 -18.19
N LEU A 241 -4.62 8.99 -18.90
CA LEU A 241 -3.41 8.20 -19.12
C LEU A 241 -2.34 9.02 -19.87
N LYS A 242 -2.72 9.73 -20.93
CA LYS A 242 -1.81 10.60 -21.69
C LYS A 242 -1.23 11.71 -20.82
N GLU A 243 -2.05 12.39 -20.03
CA GLU A 243 -1.61 13.47 -19.14
C GLU A 243 -0.57 12.97 -18.12
N LYS A 244 -0.86 11.85 -17.46
CA LYS A 244 0.07 11.22 -16.52
C LYS A 244 1.40 10.83 -17.19
N HIS A 245 1.34 10.23 -18.37
CA HIS A 245 2.55 9.83 -19.10
C HIS A 245 3.38 11.04 -19.59
N LYS A 246 2.77 12.22 -19.82
CA LYS A 246 3.53 13.45 -20.13
C LYS A 246 4.43 13.89 -18.97
N VAL A 247 3.96 13.75 -17.72
CA VAL A 247 4.73 14.12 -16.52
C VAL A 247 5.84 13.10 -16.23
N SER A 248 5.60 11.83 -16.54
CA SER A 248 6.55 10.73 -16.34
C SER A 248 7.59 10.62 -17.47
N ARG A 249 8.40 11.66 -17.70
CA ARG A 249 9.43 11.70 -18.77
C ARG A 249 10.57 10.67 -18.61
N ASN A 250 10.60 9.92 -17.51
CA ASN A 250 11.72 9.04 -17.10
C ASN A 250 11.59 7.55 -17.51
N PHE A 251 10.67 7.19 -18.41
CA PHE A 251 10.56 5.79 -18.85
C PHE A 251 11.70 5.38 -19.79
N LYS A 252 12.83 4.94 -19.22
CA LYS A 252 14.04 4.55 -19.97
C LYS A 252 13.85 3.32 -20.87
N SER A 253 12.77 2.55 -20.72
CA SER A 253 12.51 1.34 -21.51
C SER A 253 11.02 1.03 -21.66
N LEU A 254 10.68 0.23 -22.69
CA LEU A 254 9.33 -0.32 -22.86
C LEU A 254 8.89 -1.17 -21.66
N ALA A 255 9.81 -1.95 -21.07
CA ALA A 255 9.49 -2.77 -19.89
C ALA A 255 9.08 -1.91 -18.70
N THR A 256 9.80 -0.80 -18.46
CA THR A 256 9.45 0.17 -17.42
C THR A 256 8.10 0.84 -17.71
N ALA A 257 7.84 1.22 -18.97
CA ALA A 257 6.56 1.80 -19.35
C ALA A 257 5.38 0.82 -19.13
N LYS A 258 5.57 -0.46 -19.47
CA LYS A 258 4.58 -1.53 -19.21
C LYS A 258 4.29 -1.68 -17.72
N MET A 259 5.33 -1.76 -16.88
CA MET A 259 5.16 -1.88 -15.43
C MET A 259 4.37 -0.68 -14.87
N ASN A 260 4.71 0.54 -15.29
CA ASN A 260 4.02 1.73 -14.81
C ASN A 260 2.58 1.84 -15.31
N LEU A 261 2.30 1.39 -16.53
CA LEU A 261 0.94 1.29 -17.06
C LEU A 261 0.11 0.32 -16.20
N LEU A 262 0.64 -0.87 -15.89
CA LEU A 262 -0.05 -1.85 -15.07
C LEU A 262 -0.29 -1.35 -13.64
N GLY A 263 0.69 -0.68 -13.02
CA GLY A 263 0.49 -0.06 -11.70
C GLY A 263 -0.57 1.05 -11.72
N TYR A 264 -0.70 1.79 -12.83
CA TYR A 264 -1.77 2.76 -12.99
C TYR A 264 -3.14 2.09 -13.17
N VAL A 265 -3.22 1.00 -13.94
CA VAL A 265 -4.46 0.21 -14.06
C VAL A 265 -4.89 -0.33 -12.70
N TYR A 266 -3.97 -0.81 -11.88
CA TYR A 266 -4.28 -1.22 -10.51
C TYR A 266 -4.82 -0.05 -9.69
N PHE A 267 -4.11 1.09 -9.68
CA PHE A 267 -4.55 2.30 -8.98
C PHE A 267 -5.97 2.70 -9.40
N TYR A 268 -6.22 2.74 -10.70
CA TYR A 268 -7.52 3.09 -11.28
C TYR A 268 -8.61 2.12 -10.82
N ASN A 269 -8.39 0.80 -10.94
CA ASN A 269 -9.41 -0.19 -10.66
C ASN A 269 -9.68 -0.38 -9.15
N TYR A 270 -8.65 -0.31 -8.30
CA TYR A 270 -8.73 -0.78 -6.91
C TYR A 270 -8.64 0.31 -5.86
N LEU A 271 -8.00 1.45 -6.15
CA LEU A 271 -7.71 2.47 -5.14
C LEU A 271 -8.37 3.82 -5.44
N ARG A 272 -8.70 4.10 -6.70
CA ARG A 272 -9.29 5.37 -7.12
C ARG A 272 -10.82 5.29 -7.09
N GLY A 273 -11.43 6.11 -6.25
CA GLY A 273 -12.87 6.36 -6.31
C GLY A 273 -13.26 7.18 -7.54
N HIS A 274 -14.43 6.90 -8.10
CA HIS A 274 -14.98 7.63 -9.24
C HIS A 274 -16.30 8.31 -8.89
N GLU A 275 -16.41 9.61 -9.15
CA GLU A 275 -17.65 10.38 -8.90
C GLU A 275 -18.87 9.78 -9.61
N SER A 276 -18.69 9.32 -10.85
CA SER A 276 -19.75 8.66 -11.63
C SER A 276 -20.15 7.26 -11.11
N LEU A 277 -19.45 6.76 -10.09
CA LEU A 277 -19.70 5.49 -9.38
C LEU A 277 -19.93 5.76 -7.88
N ASP A 278 -20.42 6.96 -7.53
CA ASP A 278 -20.68 7.38 -6.15
C ASP A 278 -19.46 7.28 -5.23
N GLY A 279 -18.27 7.56 -5.78
CA GLY A 279 -17.00 7.48 -5.05
C GLY A 279 -16.43 6.07 -4.92
N GLN A 280 -17.12 5.04 -5.39
CA GLN A 280 -16.62 3.66 -5.37
C GLN A 280 -15.56 3.42 -6.45
N THR A 281 -14.76 2.37 -6.25
CA THR A 281 -13.76 1.92 -7.21
C THR A 281 -14.40 0.98 -8.24
N PRO A 282 -13.86 0.88 -9.47
CA PRO A 282 -14.34 -0.07 -10.46
C PRO A 282 -14.35 -1.53 -9.95
N ALA A 283 -13.34 -1.91 -9.16
CA ALA A 283 -13.26 -3.24 -8.56
C ALA A 283 -14.41 -3.50 -7.58
N ALA A 284 -14.78 -2.50 -6.76
CA ALA A 284 -15.90 -2.61 -5.84
C ALA A 284 -17.24 -2.78 -6.59
N ILE A 285 -17.46 -2.03 -7.68
CA ILE A 285 -18.65 -2.19 -8.54
C ILE A 285 -18.72 -3.59 -9.16
N CYS A 286 -17.58 -4.16 -9.52
CA CYS A 286 -17.47 -5.54 -10.02
C CYS A 286 -17.60 -6.62 -8.93
N GLY A 287 -17.88 -6.26 -7.68
CA GLY A 287 -18.05 -7.21 -6.57
C GLY A 287 -16.74 -7.86 -6.09
N LEU A 288 -15.58 -7.29 -6.43
CA LEU A 288 -14.29 -7.79 -5.96
C LEU A 288 -14.02 -7.31 -4.53
N LYS A 289 -13.48 -8.21 -3.70
CA LYS A 289 -12.89 -7.83 -2.42
C LYS A 289 -11.58 -7.11 -2.71
N THR A 290 -11.48 -5.84 -2.34
CA THR A 290 -10.23 -5.09 -2.45
C THR A 290 -9.25 -5.58 -1.39
N PRO A 291 -8.14 -6.24 -1.76
CA PRO A 291 -7.21 -6.79 -0.78
C PRO A 291 -6.47 -5.71 0.01
N ASN A 292 -6.41 -4.50 -0.52
CA ASN A 292 -5.78 -3.32 0.09
C ASN A 292 -6.63 -2.09 -0.22
N GLU A 293 -6.88 -1.24 0.78
CA GLU A 293 -7.65 0.00 0.61
C GLU A 293 -6.78 1.16 0.10
N ASN A 294 -5.47 1.05 0.25
CA ASN A 294 -4.52 2.13 -0.07
C ASN A 294 -3.11 1.57 -0.35
N TRP A 295 -2.21 2.41 -0.86
CA TRP A 295 -0.83 2.02 -1.15
C TRP A 295 -0.02 1.60 0.09
N LYS A 296 -0.37 2.09 1.28
CA LYS A 296 0.32 1.73 2.54
C LYS A 296 0.06 0.26 2.87
N GLU A 297 -1.17 -0.23 2.71
CA GLU A 297 -1.50 -1.65 2.85
C GLU A 297 -0.82 -2.52 1.79
N VAL A 298 -0.80 -2.07 0.52
CA VAL A 298 -0.04 -2.74 -0.54
C VAL A 298 1.44 -2.88 -0.17
N ILE A 299 2.04 -1.86 0.42
CA ILE A 299 3.44 -1.90 0.87
C ILE A 299 3.61 -2.84 2.06
N TYR A 300 2.63 -2.90 2.97
CA TYR A 300 2.67 -3.79 4.13
C TYR A 300 2.43 -5.26 3.80
N SER A 301 1.66 -5.59 2.77
CA SER A 301 1.46 -6.98 2.34
C SER A 301 2.77 -7.67 1.91
N ARG A 302 3.83 -6.89 1.64
CA ARG A 302 5.19 -7.37 1.38
C ARG A 302 5.97 -7.72 2.65
N LYS A 303 5.46 -7.42 3.84
CA LYS A 303 6.10 -7.86 5.09
C LYS A 303 6.05 -9.40 5.10
N PRO A 304 7.16 -10.11 5.39
CA PRO A 304 7.07 -11.53 5.67
C PRO A 304 6.03 -11.70 6.79
N LEU A 305 5.03 -12.55 6.54
CA LEU A 305 3.93 -12.81 7.46
C LEU A 305 4.50 -13.03 8.86
N ILE A 306 4.31 -12.05 9.74
CA ILE A 306 4.54 -12.24 11.16
C ILE A 306 3.35 -13.10 11.58
N GLN A 307 3.56 -14.41 11.75
CA GLN A 307 2.66 -15.22 12.57
C GLN A 307 2.73 -14.66 13.99
N SER A 308 1.88 -13.68 14.27
CA SER A 308 1.66 -13.16 15.60
C SER A 308 0.68 -14.11 16.29
N THR A 309 1.18 -15.17 16.91
CA THR A 309 0.44 -15.76 18.05
C THR A 309 0.48 -14.75 19.18
N ILE A 310 -0.39 -13.73 19.13
CA ILE A 310 -0.73 -12.95 20.31
C ILE A 310 -1.74 -13.80 21.06
N GLN A 311 -1.27 -14.64 21.97
CA GLN A 311 -2.16 -15.03 23.07
C GLN A 311 -2.28 -13.83 24.00
N PRO A 312 -3.50 -13.46 24.43
CA PRO A 312 -3.66 -12.40 25.41
C PRO A 312 -2.93 -12.81 26.68
N VAL A 313 -1.96 -11.99 27.10
CA VAL A 313 -1.29 -12.17 28.38
C VAL A 313 -2.33 -11.85 29.45
N ASN A 314 -2.93 -12.90 30.04
CA ASN A 314 -3.71 -12.75 31.27
C ASN A 314 -2.76 -12.17 32.34
N MET A 315 -2.87 -10.87 32.61
CA MET A 315 -2.19 -10.25 33.74
C MET A 315 -2.84 -10.74 35.04
N GLY A 316 -2.45 -11.95 35.46
CA GLY A 316 -2.71 -12.45 36.80
C GLY A 316 -1.96 -11.58 37.80
N TYR A 317 -2.70 -10.76 38.55
CA TYR A 317 -2.19 -9.97 39.66
C TYR A 317 -1.63 -10.92 40.74
N ARG A 318 -0.31 -11.17 40.76
CA ARG A 318 0.34 -11.79 41.91
C ARG A 318 0.41 -10.76 43.03
N LYS A 319 -0.48 -10.88 44.02
CA LYS A 319 -0.33 -10.19 45.32
C LYS A 319 1.07 -10.49 45.86
N ARG A 320 1.90 -9.45 45.98
CA ARG A 320 3.16 -9.54 46.73
C ARG A 320 2.83 -9.93 48.16
N GLN A 321 3.24 -11.11 48.60
CA GLN A 321 3.33 -11.40 50.03
C GLN A 321 4.38 -10.45 50.63
N SER A 322 3.97 -9.70 51.64
CA SER A 322 4.82 -8.82 52.42
C SER A 322 5.97 -9.62 53.04
N ALA A 323 7.20 -9.22 52.73
CA ALA A 323 8.38 -9.78 53.37
C ALA A 323 8.33 -9.47 54.88
N LYS A 324 8.40 -10.51 55.72
CA LYS A 324 8.53 -10.37 57.17
C LYS A 324 9.81 -9.58 57.48
N VAL A 325 9.65 -8.46 58.16
CA VAL A 325 10.73 -7.67 58.74
C VAL A 325 11.50 -8.56 59.72
N ARG A 326 12.78 -8.82 59.45
CA ARG A 326 13.68 -9.50 60.40
C ARG A 326 14.05 -8.52 61.52
N ALA A 327 13.67 -8.87 62.75
CA ALA A 327 14.08 -8.14 63.95
C ALA A 327 15.61 -8.14 64.10
N ARG A 328 16.20 -6.97 64.39
CA ARG A 328 17.62 -6.83 64.72
C ARG A 328 17.91 -7.47 66.08
N LYS A 329 18.98 -8.27 66.18
CA LYS A 329 19.49 -8.79 67.46
C LYS A 329 20.08 -7.64 68.31
N PRO A 330 19.93 -7.66 69.64
CA PRO A 330 20.53 -6.67 70.51
C PRO A 330 22.06 -6.83 70.61
N ILE A 331 22.74 -5.70 70.76
CA ILE A 331 24.19 -5.59 70.98
C ILE A 331 24.48 -6.00 72.44
N ALA A 332 25.41 -6.94 72.63
CA ALA A 332 25.87 -7.34 73.95
C ALA A 332 26.83 -6.29 74.52
N THR A 333 26.56 -5.85 75.75
CA THR A 333 27.38 -4.96 76.56
C THR A 333 28.40 -5.74 77.41
N GLY A 334 29.64 -5.23 77.45
CA GLY A 334 30.55 -5.34 78.59
C GLY A 334 31.52 -6.53 78.61
N ALA A 335 32.83 -6.27 78.53
CA ALA A 335 33.69 -6.00 79.69
C ALA A 335 35.17 -5.97 79.25
N MET A 336 35.82 -4.83 79.46
CA MET A 336 37.25 -4.65 79.26
C MET A 336 37.91 -4.80 80.64
N THR A 337 38.62 -5.90 80.88
CA THR A 337 39.46 -6.06 82.09
C THR A 337 40.93 -5.86 81.73
N ILE A 338 41.54 -4.89 82.43
CA ILE A 338 42.97 -4.54 82.41
C ILE A 338 43.69 -5.36 83.50
N ARG A 339 45.01 -5.57 83.30
CA ARG A 339 46.09 -6.10 84.18
C ARG A 339 46.47 -7.53 83.78
N GLY A 340 47.73 -7.92 83.58
CA GLY A 340 49.03 -7.33 83.90
C GLY A 340 49.90 -8.40 84.58
N ARG A 341 51.12 -8.66 84.03
CA ARG A 341 52.28 -9.40 84.59
C ARG A 341 52.07 -10.86 85.07
N ARG A 342 52.82 -11.79 84.50
CA ARG A 342 54.21 -12.10 84.86
C ARG A 342 54.92 -12.79 83.71
#